data_AF-A0A1B1AZU2-F1
#
_entry.id   AF-A0A1B1AZU2-F1
#
_cell.length_a   1.000
_cell.length_b   1.000
_cell.length_c   1.000
_cell.angle_alpha   90.00
_cell.angle_beta   90.00
_cell.angle_gamma   90.00
#
_symmetry.space_group_name_H-M   'P 1'
#
loop_
_entity.id
_entity.type
_entity.pdbx_description
1 polymer ?
#
loop_
_entity_poly.entity_id
_entity_poly.type
_entity_poly.pdbx_seq_one_letter_code
_entity_poly.pdbx_strand_id
1 'polypeptide(L)'
;MLVPEQLPSPDEPEPAHAVSREATADIVGEVLAWYRQEILAARCTASDPARLKQLLAEHDACVRDQDRLRDATAQETARIGALYAARLEQLKATGS
;
A
#
# COMPACT_ATOMS: atom_id res chain seq x y z
N MET A 1 50.54 4.61 12.93
CA MET A 1 49.21 4.54 13.58
C MET A 1 48.16 4.66 12.50
N LEU A 2 47.16 3.76 12.50
CA LEU A 2 45.96 3.81 11.67
C LEU A 2 45.00 4.90 12.16
N VAL A 3 44.40 5.68 11.26
CA VAL A 3 43.01 5.52 10.72
C VAL A 3 42.81 6.48 9.52
N PRO A 4 42.20 6.03 8.40
CA PRO A 4 42.00 6.84 7.20
C PRO A 4 40.73 7.71 7.27
N GLU A 5 40.63 8.66 6.34
CA GLU A 5 39.48 9.55 6.11
C GLU A 5 38.13 8.82 6.23
N GLN A 6 37.33 9.23 7.21
CA GLN A 6 35.94 8.79 7.30
C GLN A 6 35.06 9.77 6.51
N LEU A 7 35.07 9.61 5.18
CA LEU A 7 33.93 9.98 4.35
C LEU A 7 32.72 9.17 4.83
N PRO A 8 31.50 9.74 4.94
CA PRO A 8 30.32 8.90 5.07
C PRO A 8 30.21 8.10 3.77
N SER A 9 30.41 6.79 3.84
CA SER A 9 30.15 5.87 2.73
C SER A 9 28.69 6.05 2.28
N PRO A 10 28.40 6.39 1.02
CA PRO A 10 27.03 6.40 0.48
C PRO A 10 26.54 4.97 0.15
N ASP A 11 27.03 3.97 0.90
CA ASP A 11 26.81 2.53 0.70
C ASP A 11 26.56 1.88 2.07
N GLU A 12 25.67 2.47 2.86
CA GLU A 12 24.82 1.62 3.67
C GLU A 12 23.72 1.17 2.71
N PRO A 13 23.63 -0.13 2.35
CA PRO A 13 22.43 -0.62 1.73
C PRO A 13 21.32 -0.33 2.73
N GLU A 14 20.48 0.68 2.45
CA GLU A 14 19.16 0.78 3.05
C GLU A 14 18.60 -0.64 3.02
N PRO A 15 18.14 -1.22 4.14
CA PRO A 15 17.69 -2.59 4.15
C PRO A 15 16.55 -2.71 3.15
N ALA A 16 16.87 -3.16 1.93
CA ALA A 16 16.03 -3.10 0.74
C ALA A 16 14.78 -3.98 0.85
N HIS A 17 14.51 -4.57 2.01
CA HIS A 17 13.34 -5.40 2.29
C HIS A 17 12.81 -5.26 3.72
N ALA A 18 13.24 -4.26 4.50
CA ALA A 18 12.41 -3.85 5.62
C ALA A 18 11.21 -3.14 5.00
N VAL A 19 10.04 -3.78 5.05
CA VAL A 19 8.77 -3.16 4.62
C VAL A 19 8.57 -1.91 5.49
N SER A 20 9.07 -0.79 4.99
CA SER A 20 9.00 0.48 5.67
C SER A 20 7.55 0.91 5.75
N ARG A 21 7.19 1.57 6.85
CA ARG A 21 5.84 2.12 7.04
C ARG A 21 5.43 3.00 5.86
N GLU A 22 6.38 3.78 5.34
CA GLU A 22 6.20 4.65 4.18
C GLU A 22 5.94 3.86 2.90
N ALA A 23 6.78 2.86 2.59
CA ALA A 23 6.56 1.97 1.44
C ALA A 23 5.22 1.23 1.52
N THR A 24 4.82 0.82 2.73
CA THR A 24 3.52 0.18 2.95
C THR A 24 2.36 1.14 2.70
N ALA A 25 2.48 2.36 3.19
CA ALA A 25 1.49 3.40 2.98
C ALA A 25 1.34 3.76 1.49
N ASP A 26 2.43 3.71 0.72
CA ASP A 26 2.42 3.92 -0.73
C ASP A 26 1.63 2.82 -1.45
N ILE A 27 1.90 1.54 -1.15
CA ILE A 27 1.15 0.40 -1.72
C ILE A 27 -0.35 0.49 -1.37
N VAL A 28 -0.67 0.81 -0.10
CA VAL A 28 -2.08 1.02 0.32
C VAL A 28 -2.70 2.21 -0.43
N GLY A 29 -1.92 3.26 -0.67
CA GLY A 29 -2.31 4.42 -1.47
C GLY A 29 -2.65 4.07 -2.92
N GLU A 30 -1.85 3.24 -3.58
CA GLU A 30 -2.13 2.74 -4.94
C GLU A 30 -3.46 1.96 -4.98
N VAL A 31 -3.68 1.05 -4.01
CA VAL A 31 -4.92 0.27 -3.92
C VAL A 31 -6.13 1.18 -3.68
N LEU A 32 -6.01 2.20 -2.83
CA LEU A 32 -7.05 3.20 -2.61
C LEU A 32 -7.35 4.01 -3.87
N ALA A 33 -6.33 4.39 -4.63
CA ALA A 33 -6.50 5.10 -5.89
C ALA A 33 -7.26 4.25 -6.91
N TRP A 34 -6.93 2.96 -7.03
CA TRP A 34 -7.66 2.01 -7.87
C TRP A 34 -9.14 1.91 -7.47
N TYR A 35 -9.43 1.75 -6.17
CA TYR A 35 -10.81 1.71 -5.68
C TYR A 35 -11.59 2.97 -6.01
N ARG A 36 -10.98 4.15 -5.88
CA ARG A 36 -11.64 5.41 -6.23
C ARG A 36 -12.02 5.47 -7.71
N GLN A 37 -11.14 5.01 -8.59
CA GLN A 37 -11.43 4.93 -10.03
C GLN A 37 -12.59 3.97 -10.31
N GLU A 38 -12.56 2.76 -9.73
CA GLU A 38 -13.63 1.76 -9.91
C GLU A 38 -14.98 2.22 -9.34
N ILE A 39 -14.97 2.89 -8.19
CA ILE A 39 -16.18 3.48 -7.59
C ILE A 39 -16.76 4.54 -8.52
N LEU A 40 -15.93 5.42 -9.09
CA LEU A 40 -16.37 6.43 -10.05
C LEU A 40 -16.95 5.78 -11.32
N ALA A 41 -16.26 4.79 -11.88
CA ALA A 41 -16.71 4.06 -13.06
C ALA A 41 -18.05 3.34 -12.80
N ALA A 42 -18.21 2.70 -11.65
CA ALA A 42 -19.45 2.04 -11.26
C ALA A 42 -20.61 3.02 -11.12
N ARG A 43 -20.36 4.22 -10.56
CA ARG A 43 -21.37 5.29 -10.45
C ARG A 43 -21.79 5.86 -11.81
N CYS A 44 -20.86 5.99 -12.75
CA CYS A 44 -21.14 6.54 -14.09
C CYS A 44 -21.90 5.55 -14.98
N THR A 45 -21.65 4.26 -14.85
CA THR A 45 -22.21 3.22 -15.74
C THR A 45 -23.57 2.66 -15.28
N ALA A 46 -24.17 3.23 -14.22
CA ALA A 46 -25.32 2.64 -13.53
C ALA A 46 -25.07 1.17 -13.16
N SER A 47 -23.83 0.85 -12.76
CA SER A 47 -23.46 -0.50 -12.34
C SER A 47 -24.25 -0.95 -11.13
N ASP A 48 -24.35 -2.27 -11.00
CA ASP A 48 -25.05 -2.96 -9.93
C ASP A 48 -24.77 -2.32 -8.54
N PRO A 49 -25.83 -1.95 -7.80
CA PRO A 49 -25.67 -1.24 -6.52
C PRO A 49 -24.98 -2.11 -5.46
N ALA A 50 -25.03 -3.44 -5.56
CA ALA A 50 -24.30 -4.33 -4.66
C ALA A 50 -22.79 -4.28 -4.95
N ARG A 51 -22.39 -4.20 -6.22
CA ARG A 51 -20.97 -4.01 -6.60
C ARG A 51 -20.43 -2.67 -6.08
N LEU A 52 -21.19 -1.58 -6.23
CA LEU A 52 -20.80 -0.27 -5.68
C LEU A 52 -20.65 -0.32 -4.15
N LYS A 53 -21.61 -0.95 -3.45
CA LYS A 53 -21.55 -1.11 -1.99
C LYS A 53 -20.34 -1.92 -1.54
N GLN A 54 -20.00 -2.98 -2.26
CA GLN A 54 -18.81 -3.79 -1.98
C GLN A 54 -17.53 -2.96 -2.18
N LEU A 55 -17.40 -2.24 -3.29
CA LEU A 55 -16.24 -1.38 -3.55
C LEU A 55 -16.06 -0.31 -2.46
N LEU A 56 -17.15 0.30 -2.00
CA LEU A 56 -17.11 1.28 -0.91
C LEU A 56 -16.68 0.65 0.43
N ALA A 57 -17.19 -0.54 0.77
CA ALA A 57 -16.82 -1.24 2.00
C ALA A 57 -15.33 -1.63 2.01
N GLU A 58 -14.83 -2.13 0.88
CA GLU A 58 -13.41 -2.49 0.73
C GLU A 58 -12.51 -1.25 0.74
N HIS A 59 -12.91 -0.15 0.09
CA HIS A 59 -12.20 1.13 0.18
C HIS A 59 -12.11 1.62 1.64
N ASP A 60 -13.20 1.55 2.40
CA ASP A 60 -13.23 1.98 3.80
C ASP A 60 -12.35 1.10 4.71
N ALA A 61 -12.26 -0.21 4.43
CA ALA A 61 -11.29 -1.08 5.07
C ALA A 61 -9.84 -0.65 4.79
N CYS A 62 -9.54 -0.30 3.53
CA CYS A 62 -8.21 0.20 3.15
C CYS A 62 -7.84 1.51 3.85
N VAL A 63 -8.81 2.43 4.01
CA VAL A 63 -8.58 3.68 4.76
C VAL A 63 -8.27 3.39 6.23
N ARG A 64 -8.97 2.45 6.86
CA ARG A 64 -8.67 2.06 8.25
C ARG A 64 -7.29 1.44 8.40
N ASP A 65 -6.88 0.60 7.46
CA ASP A 65 -5.53 0.01 7.50
C ASP A 65 -4.45 1.07 7.27
N GLN A 66 -4.71 2.06 6.41
CA GLN A 66 -3.82 3.21 6.25
C GLN A 66 -3.70 4.05 7.53
N ASP A 67 -4.80 4.28 8.25
CA ASP A 67 -4.74 5.00 9.52
C ASP A 67 -4.00 4.19 10.60
N ARG A 68 -4.26 2.88 10.67
CA ARG A 68 -3.53 1.95 11.56
C ARG A 68 -2.03 1.94 11.27
N LEU A 69 -1.64 2.05 10.00
CA LEU A 69 -0.23 2.14 9.63
C LEU A 69 0.48 3.33 10.26
N ARG A 70 -0.19 4.37 10.75
CA ARG A 70 0.49 5.52 11.39
C ARG A 70 1.13 5.14 12.72
N ASP A 71 0.50 4.24 13.48
CA ASP A 71 0.96 3.78 14.81
C ASP A 71 1.42 2.31 14.82
N ALA A 72 1.21 1.58 13.72
CA ALA A 72 1.57 0.17 13.56
C ALA A 72 3.00 -0.17 14.01
N THR A 73 3.20 -1.34 14.62
CA THR A 73 4.54 -1.87 14.86
C THR A 73 5.17 -2.35 13.56
N ALA A 74 6.49 -2.57 13.52
CA ALA A 74 7.16 -3.12 12.33
C ALA A 74 6.55 -4.46 11.86
N GLN A 75 6.11 -5.30 12.80
CA GLN A 75 5.43 -6.55 12.49
C GLN A 75 4.07 -6.33 11.82
N GLU A 76 3.30 -5.36 12.31
CA GLU A 76 1.98 -5.04 11.73
C GLU A 76 2.13 -4.37 10.36
N THR A 77 3.09 -3.45 10.21
CA THR A 77 3.46 -2.86 8.93
C THR A 77 3.83 -3.92 7.90
N ALA A 78 4.64 -4.93 8.25
CA ALA A 78 5.00 -6.01 7.35
C ALA A 78 3.78 -6.87 6.93
N ARG A 79 2.85 -7.14 7.86
CA ARG A 79 1.61 -7.87 7.57
C ARG A 79 0.71 -7.11 6.61
N ILE A 80 0.49 -5.82 6.90
CA ILE A 80 -0.30 -4.94 6.05
C ILE A 80 0.37 -4.84 4.66
N GLY A 81 1.68 -4.62 4.60
CA GLY A 81 2.41 -4.56 3.33
C GLY A 81 2.28 -5.83 2.49
N ALA A 82 2.42 -7.01 3.09
CA ALA A 82 2.23 -8.27 2.37
C ALA A 82 0.79 -8.43 1.84
N LEU A 83 -0.20 -8.05 2.65
CA LEU A 83 -1.62 -8.10 2.25
C LEU A 83 -1.89 -7.18 1.05
N TYR A 84 -1.43 -5.94 1.12
CA TYR A 84 -1.70 -4.95 0.07
C TYR A 84 -0.84 -5.16 -1.18
N ALA A 85 0.36 -5.71 -1.06
CA ALA A 85 1.17 -6.13 -2.20
C ALA A 85 0.46 -7.23 -3.01
N ALA A 86 0.02 -8.30 -2.35
CA ALA A 86 -0.73 -9.37 -2.99
C ALA A 86 -2.04 -8.84 -3.62
N ARG A 87 -2.72 -7.93 -2.92
CA ARG A 87 -3.94 -7.29 -3.43
C ARG A 87 -3.65 -6.47 -4.69
N LEU A 88 -2.60 -5.66 -4.69
CA LEU A 88 -2.22 -4.84 -5.83
C LEU A 88 -1.87 -5.69 -7.06
N GLU A 89 -1.20 -6.83 -6.87
CA GLU A 89 -0.93 -7.79 -7.95
C GLU A 89 -2.23 -8.36 -8.54
N GLN A 90 -3.19 -8.76 -7.70
CA GLN A 90 -4.51 -9.23 -8.15
C GLN A 90 -5.27 -8.15 -8.92
N LEU A 91 -5.23 -6.89 -8.46
CA LEU A 91 -5.87 -5.76 -9.13
C LEU A 91 -5.22 -5.47 -10.49
N LYS A 92 -3.89 -5.49 -10.58
CA LYS A 92 -3.14 -5.33 -11.83
C LYS A 92 -3.45 -6.46 -12.82
N ALA A 93 -3.62 -7.69 -12.35
CA ALA A 93 -4.00 -8.84 -13.17
C ALA A 93 -5.47 -8.77 -13.66
N THR A 94 -6.36 -8.20 -12.85
CA THR A 94 -7.79 -8.07 -13.19
C THR A 94 -8.08 -6.87 -14.10
N GLY A 95 -7.20 -5.86 -14.10
CA GLY A 95 -7.30 -4.65 -14.93
C GLY A 95 -6.57 -4.70 -16.27
N SER A 96 -6.15 -5.88 -16.75
CA SER A 96 -5.57 -6.08 -18.09
C SER A 96 -6.60 -6.53 -19.12
#